data_AF-Q05U09-F1
#
_entry.id   AF-Q05U09-F1
#
_cell.length_a   1.000
_cell.length_b   1.000
_cell.length_c   1.000
_cell.angle_alpha   90.00
_cell.angle_beta   90.00
_cell.angle_gamma   90.00
#
_symmetry.space_group_name_H-M   'P 1'
#
loop_
_entity.id
_entity.type
_entity.pdbx_description
1 polymer ?
#
loop_
_entity_poly.entity_id
_entity_poly.type
_entity_poly.pdbx_seq_one_letter_code
_entity_poly.pdbx_strand_id
1 'polypeptide(L)'
;MKLFSYLLMVAGMVLVPSFQAQAAQIDATGRLVDKDGFVLMGQDTKGNLMYAKKIKKQERGLRRVLVKWEYTDGKERFDNTFWDCKGERYRFPNNDQWRKNDPGKMYDYVFQFVCK
;
A
#
# COMPACT_ATOMS: atom_id res chain seq x y z
N MET A 1 -4.38 -31.84 51.63
CA MET A 1 -4.86 -32.52 50.41
C MET A 1 -4.64 -31.57 49.24
N LYS A 2 -3.74 -31.93 48.31
CA LYS A 2 -3.44 -31.16 47.08
C LYS A 2 -4.46 -31.57 46.03
N LEU A 3 -5.27 -30.62 45.55
CA LEU A 3 -6.21 -30.84 44.45
C LEU A 3 -5.60 -30.31 43.15
N PHE A 4 -5.87 -31.10 42.11
CA PHE A 4 -5.19 -31.18 40.83
C PHE A 4 -5.41 -29.95 39.94
N SER A 5 -4.35 -29.62 39.20
CA SER A 5 -4.38 -28.84 37.98
C SER A 5 -5.41 -29.38 36.99
N TYR A 6 -6.30 -28.52 36.50
CA TYR A 6 -7.00 -28.74 35.25
C TYR A 6 -6.77 -27.57 34.30
N LEU A 7 -6.01 -27.92 33.26
CA LEU A 7 -6.01 -27.40 31.90
C LEU A 7 -7.31 -26.68 31.51
N LEU A 8 -7.20 -25.46 31.00
CA LEU A 8 -8.15 -24.95 30.00
C LEU A 8 -7.42 -24.00 29.05
N MET A 9 -6.75 -24.60 28.08
CA MET A 9 -6.45 -23.98 26.79
C MET A 9 -7.77 -23.75 26.06
N VAL A 10 -8.19 -22.51 25.84
CA VAL A 10 -8.85 -22.07 24.59
C VAL A 10 -8.57 -20.57 24.41
N ALA A 11 -7.35 -20.21 24.04
CA ALA A 11 -7.14 -18.92 23.38
C ALA A 11 -7.47 -19.14 21.90
N GLY A 12 -8.73 -18.89 21.55
CA GLY A 12 -9.20 -18.93 20.17
C GLY A 12 -8.37 -17.96 19.32
N MET A 13 -7.48 -18.52 18.50
CA MET A 13 -6.91 -17.78 17.39
C MET A 13 -8.07 -17.44 16.47
N VAL A 14 -8.44 -16.16 16.44
CA VAL A 14 -9.30 -15.60 15.43
C VAL A 14 -8.58 -15.80 14.10
N LEU A 15 -8.96 -16.84 13.37
CA LEU A 15 -8.61 -17.04 11.97
C LEU A 15 -9.20 -15.86 11.20
N VAL A 16 -8.40 -14.81 11.02
CA VAL A 16 -8.67 -13.78 10.01
C VAL A 16 -8.75 -14.53 8.68
N PRO A 17 -9.86 -14.43 7.92
CA PRO A 17 -9.98 -15.10 6.65
C PRO A 17 -8.81 -14.64 5.77
N SER A 18 -7.94 -15.59 5.49
CA SER A 18 -6.76 -15.48 4.66
C SER A 18 -7.19 -15.10 3.25
N PHE A 19 -7.31 -13.80 3.00
CA PHE A 19 -7.19 -13.30 1.64
C PHE A 19 -5.80 -13.69 1.16
N GLN A 20 -5.77 -14.37 0.03
CA GLN A 20 -4.55 -14.79 -0.66
C GLN A 20 -3.74 -13.55 -1.02
N ALA A 21 -2.97 -13.02 -0.07
CA ALA A 21 -1.83 -12.21 -0.39
C ALA A 21 -0.85 -13.15 -1.08
N GLN A 22 -0.80 -13.14 -2.42
CA GLN A 22 0.25 -13.82 -3.19
C GLN A 22 1.61 -13.42 -2.60
N ALA A 23 2.21 -14.31 -1.81
CA ALA A 23 3.55 -14.21 -1.23
C ALA A 23 3.99 -12.77 -0.86
N ALA A 24 3.25 -12.11 0.03
CA ALA A 24 3.71 -10.84 0.57
C ALA A 24 4.98 -11.10 1.42
N GLN A 25 6.11 -10.57 0.99
CA GLN A 25 7.36 -10.57 1.75
C GLN A 25 7.36 -9.37 2.71
N ILE A 26 8.21 -9.39 3.73
CA ILE A 26 8.43 -8.23 4.60
C ILE A 26 9.82 -7.67 4.26
N ASP A 27 9.89 -6.38 3.90
CA ASP A 27 11.17 -5.73 3.63
C ASP A 27 11.96 -5.45 4.93
N ALA A 28 13.22 -4.99 4.79
CA ALA A 28 14.08 -4.66 5.93
C ALA A 28 13.53 -3.56 6.85
N THR A 29 12.47 -2.87 6.44
CA THR A 29 11.78 -1.81 7.21
C THR A 29 10.45 -2.29 7.81
N GLY A 30 10.14 -3.59 7.72
CA GLY A 30 8.94 -4.18 8.28
C GLY A 30 7.69 -3.99 7.43
N ARG A 31 7.81 -3.61 6.15
CA ARG A 31 6.67 -3.35 5.28
C ARG A 31 6.35 -4.56 4.41
N LEU A 32 5.06 -4.83 4.21
CA LEU A 32 4.61 -5.85 3.28
C LEU A 32 4.92 -5.42 1.85
N VAL A 33 5.60 -6.29 1.10
CA VAL A 33 5.96 -6.08 -0.29
C VAL A 33 5.50 -7.25 -1.15
N ASP A 34 5.01 -6.97 -2.34
CA ASP A 34 4.67 -8.03 -3.31
C ASP A 34 5.95 -8.64 -3.92
N LYS A 35 5.77 -9.73 -4.67
CA LYS A 35 6.86 -10.42 -5.39
C LYS A 35 7.65 -9.51 -6.34
N ASP A 36 7.00 -8.44 -6.82
CA ASP A 36 7.56 -7.47 -7.72
C ASP A 36 8.13 -6.28 -6.94
N GLY A 37 8.27 -6.36 -5.61
CA GLY A 37 8.85 -5.34 -4.74
C GLY A 37 8.03 -4.05 -4.60
N PHE A 38 6.72 -4.08 -4.84
CA PHE A 38 5.81 -3.00 -4.50
C PHE A 38 5.40 -3.08 -3.04
N VAL A 39 5.47 -1.95 -2.34
CA VAL A 39 5.11 -1.87 -0.93
C VAL A 39 3.61 -1.68 -0.78
N LEU A 40 2.97 -2.50 0.05
CA LEU A 40 1.56 -2.36 0.39
C LEU A 40 1.34 -1.06 1.16
N MET A 41 0.47 -0.22 0.64
CA MET A 41 0.15 1.08 1.19
C MET A 41 -1.15 1.07 1.98
N GLY A 42 -2.10 0.21 1.60
CA GLY A 42 -3.37 0.07 2.31
C GLY A 42 -4.43 -0.63 1.48
N GLN A 43 -5.63 -0.74 2.07
CA GLN A 43 -6.82 -1.36 1.47
C GLN A 43 -7.98 -0.36 1.46
N ASP A 44 -8.73 -0.35 0.36
CA ASP A 44 -9.89 0.54 0.19
C ASP A 44 -11.13 -0.04 0.85
N THR A 45 -12.21 0.74 0.92
CA THR A 45 -13.47 0.29 1.53
C THR A 45 -14.15 -0.85 0.76
N LYS A 46 -13.70 -1.15 -0.47
CA LYS A 46 -14.20 -2.24 -1.31
C LYS A 46 -13.29 -3.48 -1.24
N GLY A 47 -12.21 -3.43 -0.47
CA GLY A 47 -11.25 -4.52 -0.32
C GLY A 47 -10.10 -4.50 -1.32
N ASN A 48 -10.00 -3.49 -2.19
CA ASN A 48 -8.92 -3.37 -3.17
C ASN A 48 -7.62 -2.96 -2.49
N LEU A 49 -6.52 -3.58 -2.88
CA LEU A 49 -5.20 -3.31 -2.31
C LEU A 49 -4.46 -2.30 -3.19
N MET A 50 -3.80 -1.34 -2.54
CA MET A 50 -2.95 -0.37 -3.22
C MET A 50 -1.51 -0.59 -2.80
N TYR A 51 -0.63 -0.70 -3.78
CA TYR A 51 0.81 -0.82 -3.59
C TYR A 51 1.55 0.30 -4.31
N ALA A 52 2.76 0.61 -3.87
CA ALA A 52 3.61 1.61 -4.50
C ALA A 52 5.05 1.11 -4.66
N LYS A 53 5.64 1.37 -5.83
CA LYS A 53 7.04 1.11 -6.14
C LYS A 53 7.62 2.25 -6.96
N LYS A 54 8.94 2.27 -7.09
CA LYS A 54 9.71 3.12 -8.00
C LYS A 54 9.62 4.58 -7.62
N ILE A 55 10.61 5.02 -6.86
CA ILE A 55 10.85 6.43 -6.55
C ILE A 55 11.96 6.89 -7.50
N LYS A 56 11.61 7.72 -8.48
CA LYS A 56 12.63 8.52 -9.18
C LYS A 56 12.44 9.97 -8.76
N LYS A 57 13.42 10.52 -8.05
CA LYS A 57 13.50 11.97 -7.83
C LYS A 57 13.61 12.61 -9.21
N GLN A 58 12.67 13.49 -9.52
CA GLN A 58 12.75 14.33 -10.70
C GLN A 58 13.03 15.77 -10.27
N GLU A 59 13.35 16.60 -11.26
CA GLU A 59 13.60 18.02 -11.06
C GLU A 59 12.37 18.72 -10.45
N ARG A 60 12.59 19.88 -9.82
CA ARG A 60 11.55 20.74 -9.22
C ARG A 60 10.81 20.13 -8.01
N GLY A 61 11.45 19.20 -7.29
CA GLY A 61 10.92 18.70 -6.01
C GLY A 61 9.83 17.64 -6.14
N LEU A 62 9.57 17.14 -7.34
CA LEU A 62 8.59 16.09 -7.59
C LEU A 62 9.23 14.71 -7.55
N ARG A 63 8.53 13.76 -6.93
CA ARG A 63 8.88 12.34 -6.89
C ARG A 63 7.87 11.58 -7.74
N ARG A 64 8.36 10.88 -8.75
CA ARG A 64 7.56 9.96 -9.55
C ARG A 64 7.37 8.66 -8.78
N VAL A 65 6.13 8.17 -8.74
CA VAL A 65 5.71 6.94 -8.08
C VAL A 65 4.92 6.09 -9.06
N LEU A 66 5.23 4.80 -9.12
CA LEU A 66 4.40 3.82 -9.79
C LEU A 66 3.48 3.16 -8.76
N VAL A 67 2.18 3.38 -8.90
CA VAL A 67 1.15 2.80 -8.04
C VAL A 67 0.55 1.60 -8.74
N LYS A 68 0.36 0.50 -8.00
CA LYS A 68 -0.34 -0.71 -8.44
C LYS A 68 -1.62 -0.84 -7.61
N TRP A 69 -2.73 -1.12 -8.28
CA TRP A 69 -3.99 -1.50 -7.67
C TRP A 69 -4.25 -2.97 -7.98
N GLU A 70 -4.55 -3.74 -6.95
CA GLU A 70 -5.10 -5.09 -7.05
C GLU A 70 -6.56 -5.02 -6.63
N TYR A 71 -7.45 -5.28 -7.57
CA TYR A 71 -8.88 -5.29 -7.32
C TYR A 71 -9.33 -6.63 -6.74
N THR A 72 -10.44 -6.64 -6.01
CA THR A 72 -11.01 -7.87 -5.46
C THR A 72 -11.41 -8.90 -6.51
N ASP A 73 -11.60 -8.47 -7.76
CA ASP A 73 -11.88 -9.34 -8.91
C ASP A 73 -10.60 -9.91 -9.57
N GLY A 74 -9.43 -9.68 -8.96
CA GLY A 74 -8.13 -10.15 -9.44
C GLY A 74 -7.54 -9.31 -10.57
N LYS A 75 -8.21 -8.23 -11.02
CA LYS A 75 -7.64 -7.32 -12.01
C LYS A 75 -6.56 -6.45 -11.37
N GLU A 76 -5.57 -6.10 -12.18
CA GLU A 76 -4.54 -5.15 -11.80
C GLU A 76 -4.63 -3.86 -12.62
N ARG A 77 -4.32 -2.72 -11.99
CA ARG A 77 -4.15 -1.43 -12.67
C ARG A 77 -2.90 -0.73 -12.19
N PHE A 78 -2.14 -0.18 -13.13
CA PHE A 78 -0.94 0.60 -12.83
C PHE A 78 -1.19 2.09 -13.12
N ASP A 79 -0.91 2.93 -12.13
CA ASP A 79 -1.01 4.38 -12.23
C ASP A 79 0.38 5.00 -12.07
N ASN A 80 0.78 5.79 -13.06
CA ASN A 80 2.00 6.57 -13.00
C ASN A 80 1.66 7.97 -12.45
N THR A 81 2.12 8.25 -11.23
CA THR A 81 1.68 9.43 -10.47
C THR A 81 2.88 10.22 -9.96
N PHE A 82 2.76 11.54 -9.91
CA PHE A 82 3.80 12.43 -9.38
C PHE A 82 3.30 13.09 -8.10
N TRP A 83 4.20 13.17 -7.12
CA TRP A 83 3.91 13.66 -5.78
C TRP A 83 4.99 14.63 -5.33
N ASP A 84 4.58 15.71 -4.69
CA ASP A 84 5.50 16.52 -3.90
C ASP A 84 5.45 16.14 -2.41
N CYS A 85 6.34 16.71 -1.61
CA CYS A 85 6.35 16.53 -0.16
C CYS A 85 5.37 17.43 0.61
N LYS A 86 4.43 18.07 -0.08
CA LYS A 86 3.28 18.77 0.50
C LYS A 86 1.98 17.98 0.35
N GLY A 87 2.02 16.82 -0.32
CA GLY A 87 0.86 15.96 -0.54
C GLY A 87 0.14 16.25 -1.85
N GLU A 88 0.68 17.13 -2.69
CA GLU A 88 0.07 17.48 -3.96
C GLU A 88 0.36 16.41 -5.02
N ARG A 89 -0.71 15.89 -5.60
CA ARG A 89 -0.68 14.90 -6.67
C ARG A 89 -0.79 15.57 -8.03
N TYR A 90 0.08 15.16 -8.94
CA TYR A 90 0.10 15.65 -10.31
C TYR A 90 0.04 14.51 -11.33
N ARG A 91 -0.73 14.72 -12.41
CA ARG A 91 -0.83 13.84 -13.58
C ARG A 91 -0.49 14.60 -14.86
N PHE A 92 0.17 13.92 -15.81
CA PHE A 92 0.31 14.40 -17.19
C PHE A 92 -0.87 13.91 -18.04
N PRO A 93 -1.71 14.80 -18.59
CA PRO A 93 -2.83 14.41 -19.44
C PRO A 93 -2.48 14.36 -20.95
N ASN A 94 -1.21 14.31 -21.35
CA ASN A 94 -0.69 14.37 -22.74
C ASN A 94 -0.24 15.75 -23.27
N ASN A 95 -0.11 16.77 -22.43
CA ASN A 95 0.63 17.99 -22.73
C ASN A 95 1.26 18.47 -21.43
N ASP A 96 2.42 19.14 -21.48
CA ASP A 96 3.39 19.40 -20.39
C ASP A 96 2.87 20.19 -19.16
N GLN A 97 1.55 20.29 -18.99
CA GLN A 97 0.89 20.95 -17.88
C GLN A 97 0.49 19.94 -16.81
N TRP A 98 1.03 20.15 -15.62
CA TRP A 98 0.64 19.47 -14.40
C TRP A 98 -0.80 19.79 -14.05
N ARG A 99 -1.67 18.77 -13.95
CA ARG A 99 -3.00 18.94 -13.33
C ARG A 99 -2.98 18.43 -11.90
N LYS A 100 -3.35 19.31 -10.96
CA LYS A 100 -3.61 18.98 -9.56
C LYS A 100 -4.88 18.14 -9.47
N ASN A 101 -4.83 17.06 -8.72
CA ASN A 101 -5.96 16.18 -8.51
C ASN A 101 -6.18 15.99 -7.00
N ASP A 102 -7.44 16.04 -6.57
CA ASP A 102 -7.79 15.83 -5.15
C ASP A 102 -7.47 14.39 -4.70
N PRO A 103 -6.88 14.21 -3.50
CA PRO A 103 -6.55 12.90 -2.97
C PRO A 103 -7.72 12.33 -2.14
N GLY A 104 -8.13 11.09 -2.44
CA GLY A 104 -8.79 10.23 -1.45
C GLY A 104 -7.78 9.67 -0.44
N LYS A 105 -8.26 9.22 0.73
CA LYS A 105 -7.46 8.76 1.89
C LYS A 105 -6.33 7.75 1.58
N MET A 106 -6.47 6.94 0.53
CA MET A 106 -5.45 5.94 0.21
C MET A 106 -4.16 6.56 -0.33
N TYR A 107 -4.32 7.66 -1.07
CA TYR A 107 -3.22 8.41 -1.62
C TYR A 107 -2.33 9.01 -0.51
N ASP A 108 -2.90 9.35 0.65
CA ASP A 108 -2.15 9.82 1.81
C ASP A 108 -1.13 8.80 2.33
N TYR A 109 -1.40 7.50 2.17
CA TYR A 109 -0.40 6.48 2.50
C TYR A 109 0.80 6.54 1.53
N VAL A 110 0.55 6.76 0.23
CA VAL A 110 1.63 6.97 -0.77
C VAL A 110 2.48 8.18 -0.39
N PHE A 111 1.85 9.29 0.00
CA PHE A 111 2.56 10.48 0.47
C PHE A 111 3.58 10.16 1.57
N GLN A 112 3.12 9.46 2.60
CA GLN A 112 3.95 9.07 3.74
C GLN A 112 5.11 8.17 3.31
N PHE A 113 4.92 7.32 2.30
CA PHE A 113 6.00 6.50 1.74
C PHE A 113 7.03 7.32 0.95
N VAL A 114 6.58 8.35 0.25
CA VAL A 114 7.41 9.16 -0.64
C VAL A 114 8.30 10.16 0.11
N CYS A 115 7.85 10.68 1.26
CA CYS A 115 8.50 11.79 1.96
C CYS A 115 9.05 11.46 3.35
N LYS A 116 9.12 10.17 3.69
CA LYS A 116 9.98 9.67 4.77
C LYS A 116 11.45 9.64 4.34
#